data_AF-A0A954PQK0-F1
#
_entry.id   AF-A0A954PQK0-F1
#
_cell.length_a   1.000
_cell.length_b   1.000
_cell.length_c   1.000
_cell.angle_alpha   90.00
_cell.angle_beta   90.00
_cell.angle_gamma   90.00
#
_symmetry.space_group_name_H-M   'P 1'
#
loop_
_entity.id
_entity.type
_entity.pdbx_description
1 polymer ?
#
loop_
_entity_poly.entity_id
_entity_poly.type
_entity_poly.pdbx_seq_one_letter_code
_entity_poly.pdbx_strand_id
1 'polypeptide(L)'
;KNIPTKIPGVHFTENLPKLAQVNDRFSMIRSMSYTPNGLFNHTAAIYQLMTGYTTDKVSPSGQLEPPSPKDFPNFGSNLVRLLPVEEPMLPFVMLPRPLQESNVVGKGGTAGFLGKSYDPYTLYPDGDDMDMSKMERIKIDDLQLRPDVFAVRLERRAKLRDLVNAQMPEINSAVKDFQLDSYYNQALDLIVSGRARD
;
A
#
# COMPACT_ATOMS: atom_id res chain seq x y z
N LYS A 1 29.10 15.12 15.97
CA LYS A 1 29.46 14.50 17.27
C LYS A 1 28.88 13.07 17.27
N ASN A 2 29.30 12.16 18.14
CA ASN A 2 28.59 10.89 18.29
C ASN A 2 28.05 10.76 19.72
N ILE A 3 26.99 9.97 19.88
CA ILE A 3 26.34 9.71 21.15
C ILE A 3 26.24 8.19 21.35
N PRO A 4 26.41 7.69 22.58
CA PRO A 4 26.17 6.29 22.88
C PRO A 4 24.70 5.93 22.67
N THR A 5 24.43 4.65 22.43
CA THR A 5 23.08 4.11 22.30
C THR A 5 22.81 3.07 23.40
N LYS A 6 21.61 2.47 23.46
CA LYS A 6 21.31 1.37 24.39
C LYS A 6 22.20 0.15 24.16
N ILE A 7 22.53 -0.14 22.91
CA ILE A 7 23.43 -1.26 22.57
C ILE A 7 24.89 -0.81 22.75
N PRO A 8 25.67 -1.44 23.66
CA PRO A 8 27.07 -1.09 23.87
C PRO A 8 27.89 -1.18 22.57
N GLY A 9 28.77 -0.21 22.35
CA GLY A 9 29.62 -0.11 21.15
C GLY A 9 28.93 0.48 19.92
N VAL A 10 27.60 0.61 19.91
CA VAL A 10 26.88 1.31 18.84
C VAL A 10 26.70 2.78 19.20
N HIS A 11 27.03 3.64 18.25
CA HIS A 11 26.94 5.10 18.39
C HIS A 11 26.12 5.68 17.24
N PHE A 12 25.26 6.65 17.53
CA PHE A 12 24.55 7.43 16.53
C PHE A 12 25.08 8.87 16.51
N THR A 13 24.69 9.65 15.50
CA THR A 13 24.88 11.11 15.49
C THR A 13 24.03 11.76 16.58
N GLU A 14 24.48 12.91 17.08
CA GLU A 14 23.75 13.78 17.99
C GLU A 14 22.36 14.20 17.49
N ASN A 15 22.11 14.10 16.18
CA ASN A 15 20.82 14.43 15.55
C ASN A 15 19.76 13.33 15.72
N LEU A 16 20.14 12.13 16.18
CA LEU A 16 19.24 11.00 16.39
C LEU A 16 19.13 10.57 17.87
N PRO A 17 18.94 11.51 18.84
CA PRO A 17 19.01 11.19 20.26
C PRO A 17 17.87 10.27 20.71
N LYS A 18 16.68 10.41 20.11
CA LYS A 18 15.52 9.58 20.43
C LYS A 18 15.71 8.13 19.94
N LEU A 19 16.28 7.93 18.76
CA LEU A 19 16.57 6.58 18.24
C LEU A 19 17.68 5.91 19.05
N ALA A 20 18.69 6.66 19.49
CA ALA A 20 19.76 6.12 20.33
C ALA A 20 19.24 5.51 21.64
N GLN A 21 18.16 6.05 22.20
CA GLN A 21 17.53 5.58 23.43
C GLN A 21 16.71 4.29 23.29
N VAL A 22 16.43 3.84 22.06
CA VAL A 22 15.55 2.69 21.79
C VAL A 22 16.11 1.72 20.74
N ASN A 23 17.42 1.77 20.46
CA ASN A 23 18.02 0.90 19.45
C ASN A 23 18.13 -0.58 19.85
N ASP A 24 17.73 -0.93 21.07
CA ASP A 24 17.46 -2.29 21.55
C ASP A 24 16.08 -2.81 21.13
N ARG A 25 15.22 -1.96 20.54
CA ARG A 25 13.85 -2.29 20.12
C ARG A 25 13.67 -2.38 18.60
N PHE A 26 14.73 -2.22 17.83
CA PHE A 26 14.71 -2.36 16.38
C PHE A 26 16.00 -2.99 15.86
N SER A 27 15.92 -3.59 14.68
CA SER A 27 17.06 -4.22 14.02
C SER A 27 17.79 -3.18 13.16
N MET A 28 19.09 -3.02 13.37
CA MET A 28 19.93 -2.15 12.55
C MET A 28 20.59 -2.93 11.41
N ILE A 29 20.21 -2.61 10.17
CA ILE A 29 20.81 -3.20 8.96
C ILE A 29 21.97 -2.32 8.50
N ARG A 30 23.21 -2.81 8.68
CA ARG A 30 24.44 -2.09 8.25
C ARG A 30 24.85 -2.36 6.80
N SER A 31 24.26 -3.39 6.19
CA SER A 31 24.63 -3.90 4.87
C SER A 31 23.67 -3.48 3.76
N MET A 32 22.68 -2.63 4.04
CA MET A 32 21.73 -2.19 3.03
C MET A 32 22.45 -1.28 2.02
N SER A 33 22.48 -1.73 0.77
CA SER A 33 23.06 -1.01 -0.37
C SER A 33 22.18 -1.23 -1.60
N TYR A 34 22.37 -0.42 -2.62
CA TYR A 34 21.72 -0.56 -3.91
C TYR A 34 22.76 -0.63 -5.02
N THR A 35 22.42 -1.23 -6.16
CA THR A 35 23.28 -1.35 -7.34
C THR A 35 22.49 -0.98 -8.58
N PRO A 36 23.02 -0.12 -9.48
CA PRO A 36 24.35 0.50 -9.44
C PRO A 36 24.46 1.62 -8.40
N ASN A 37 25.66 1.85 -7.87
CA ASN A 37 25.95 3.02 -7.03
C ASN A 37 25.77 4.29 -7.86
N GLY A 38 25.01 5.26 -7.35
CA GLY A 38 24.67 6.49 -8.09
C GLY A 38 23.50 6.30 -9.06
N LEU A 39 22.37 5.78 -8.58
CA LEU A 39 21.12 5.81 -9.34
C LEU A 39 20.82 7.24 -9.80
N PHE A 40 20.33 7.36 -11.03
CA PHE A 40 20.20 8.64 -11.73
C PHE A 40 19.32 9.68 -11.02
N ASN A 41 18.41 9.28 -10.13
CA ASN A 41 17.46 10.16 -9.42
C ASN A 41 16.73 9.43 -8.28
N HIS A 42 15.97 10.19 -7.48
CA HIS A 42 15.17 9.66 -6.37
C HIS A 42 14.08 8.71 -6.84
N THR A 43 13.38 9.00 -7.93
CA THR A 43 12.29 8.14 -8.43
C THR A 43 12.78 6.72 -8.72
N ALA A 44 13.97 6.57 -9.31
CA ALA A 44 14.61 5.29 -9.59
C ALA A 44 15.05 4.55 -8.32
N ALA A 45 15.59 5.28 -7.34
CA ALA A 45 15.94 4.73 -6.05
C ALA A 45 14.72 4.23 -5.28
N ILE A 46 13.63 4.99 -5.30
CA ILE A 46 12.35 4.61 -4.72
C ILE A 46 11.86 3.30 -5.34
N TYR A 47 11.83 3.20 -6.67
CA TYR A 47 11.41 1.99 -7.37
C TYR A 47 12.23 0.77 -6.95
N GLN A 48 13.56 0.90 -6.89
CA GLN A 48 14.42 -0.22 -6.50
C GLN A 48 14.25 -0.60 -5.03
N LEU A 49 14.09 0.36 -4.12
CA LEU A 49 13.84 0.08 -2.70
C LEU A 49 12.49 -0.62 -2.49
N MET A 50 11.47 -0.24 -3.25
CA MET A 50 10.13 -0.79 -3.08
C MET A 50 9.93 -2.14 -3.78
N THR A 51 10.65 -2.41 -4.87
CA THR A 51 10.44 -3.61 -5.70
C THR A 51 11.62 -4.59 -5.69
N GLY A 52 12.83 -4.12 -5.33
CA GLY A 52 14.08 -4.87 -5.47
C GLY A 52 14.67 -4.85 -6.88
N TYR A 53 14.00 -4.23 -7.87
CA TYR A 53 14.41 -4.23 -9.27
C TYR A 53 14.85 -2.85 -9.75
N THR A 54 15.82 -2.82 -10.65
CA THR A 54 16.20 -1.58 -11.35
C THR A 54 15.12 -1.23 -12.38
N THR A 55 14.81 0.05 -12.50
CA THR A 55 13.86 0.58 -13.47
C THR A 55 14.39 0.39 -14.90
N ASP A 56 13.51 0.07 -15.84
CA ASP A 56 13.81 -0.16 -17.25
C ASP A 56 13.99 1.15 -18.06
N LYS A 57 13.27 2.21 -17.69
CA LYS A 57 13.25 3.48 -18.43
C LYS A 57 13.20 4.67 -17.49
N VAL A 58 14.21 5.52 -17.63
CA VAL A 58 14.26 6.84 -16.99
C VAL A 58 14.16 7.87 -18.11
N SER A 59 13.27 8.86 -17.96
CA SER A 59 13.21 9.97 -18.91
C SER A 59 14.54 10.75 -18.91
N PRO A 60 14.86 11.53 -19.96
CA PRO A 60 16.02 12.42 -19.97
C PRO A 60 16.03 13.45 -18.83
N SER A 61 14.85 13.77 -18.26
CA SER A 61 14.73 14.65 -17.09
C SER A 61 15.00 13.94 -15.77
N GLY A 62 15.28 12.63 -15.77
CA GLY A 62 15.45 11.85 -14.56
C GLY A 62 14.12 11.53 -13.86
N GLN A 63 12.98 11.58 -14.55
CA GLN A 63 11.71 11.16 -13.99
C GLN A 63 11.33 9.80 -14.57
N LEU A 64 10.74 8.92 -13.76
CA LEU A 64 10.15 7.70 -14.30
C LEU A 64 8.87 8.01 -15.06
N GLU A 65 8.58 7.19 -16.07
CA GLU A 65 7.24 7.14 -16.66
C GLU A 65 6.19 6.84 -15.58
N PRO A 66 4.93 7.25 -15.77
CA PRO A 66 3.84 6.95 -14.84
C PRO A 66 3.72 5.43 -14.55
N PRO A 67 3.15 5.05 -13.40
CA PRO A 67 2.93 3.65 -13.04
C PRO A 67 2.15 2.88 -14.11
N SER A 68 2.57 1.66 -14.37
CA SER A 68 1.97 0.76 -15.36
C SER A 68 1.73 -0.62 -14.75
N PRO A 69 0.71 -1.37 -15.20
CA PRO A 69 0.52 -2.77 -14.81
C PRO A 69 1.69 -3.70 -15.20
N LYS A 70 2.69 -3.22 -15.96
CA LYS A 70 3.91 -3.98 -16.29
C LYS A 70 5.01 -3.83 -15.23
N ASP A 71 4.87 -2.89 -14.31
CA ASP A 71 5.89 -2.62 -13.31
C ASP A 71 6.02 -3.78 -12.32
N PHE A 72 7.19 -3.88 -11.66
CA PHE A 72 7.38 -4.83 -10.59
C PHE A 72 6.53 -4.44 -9.37
N PRO A 73 5.98 -5.43 -8.63
CA PRO A 73 5.09 -5.16 -7.52
C PRO A 73 5.86 -4.62 -6.32
N ASN A 74 5.23 -3.73 -5.57
CA ASN A 74 5.70 -3.29 -4.26
C ASN A 74 5.91 -4.48 -3.31
N PHE A 75 6.87 -4.40 -2.38
CA PHE A 75 7.11 -5.45 -1.39
C PHE A 75 5.84 -5.75 -0.57
N GLY A 76 5.02 -4.75 -0.25
CA GLY A 76 3.74 -4.89 0.42
C GLY A 76 2.79 -5.78 -0.39
N SER A 77 2.65 -5.55 -1.69
CA SER A 77 1.85 -6.39 -2.58
C SER A 77 2.34 -7.84 -2.64
N ASN A 78 3.65 -8.05 -2.61
CA ASN A 78 4.22 -9.39 -2.50
C ASN A 78 3.89 -10.05 -1.15
N LEU A 79 3.94 -9.29 -0.05
CA LEU A 79 3.54 -9.80 1.27
C LEU A 79 2.07 -10.22 1.27
N VAL A 80 1.16 -9.40 0.73
CA VAL A 80 -0.27 -9.76 0.63
C VAL A 80 -0.46 -11.06 -0.16
N ARG A 81 0.32 -11.26 -1.23
CA ARG A 81 0.27 -12.48 -2.04
C ARG A 81 0.81 -13.71 -1.34
N LEU A 82 1.94 -13.57 -0.64
CA LEU A 82 2.65 -14.69 -0.01
C LEU A 82 2.08 -15.04 1.37
N LEU A 83 1.50 -14.05 2.05
CA LEU A 83 0.90 -14.17 3.37
C LEU A 83 -0.45 -13.41 3.38
N PRO A 84 -1.51 -14.02 2.81
CA PRO A 84 -2.85 -13.43 2.79
C PRO A 84 -3.37 -13.17 4.21
N VAL A 85 -4.18 -12.12 4.37
CA VAL A 85 -4.82 -11.83 5.66
C VAL A 85 -5.89 -12.88 5.92
N GLU A 86 -5.84 -13.48 7.11
CA GLU A 86 -6.85 -14.46 7.55
C GLU A 86 -8.07 -13.78 8.17
N GLU A 87 -7.95 -12.50 8.51
CA GLU A 87 -8.99 -11.66 9.09
C GLU A 87 -9.44 -10.56 8.12
N PRO A 88 -10.68 -10.04 8.24
CA PRO A 88 -11.18 -8.96 7.38
C PRO A 88 -10.55 -7.61 7.75
N MET A 89 -9.28 -7.44 7.35
CA MET A 89 -8.47 -6.24 7.58
C MET A 89 -7.79 -5.78 6.29
N LEU A 90 -7.39 -4.50 6.25
CA LEU A 90 -6.60 -3.95 5.16
C LEU A 90 -5.17 -4.54 5.21
N PRO A 91 -4.73 -5.34 4.22
CA PRO A 91 -3.43 -6.00 4.26
C PRO A 91 -2.24 -5.05 4.17
N PHE A 92 -2.41 -3.98 3.39
CA PHE A 92 -1.37 -3.03 3.04
C PHE A 92 -2.04 -1.70 2.75
N VAL A 93 -1.57 -0.63 3.41
CA VAL A 93 -2.14 0.72 3.32
C VAL A 93 -1.06 1.70 2.88
N MET A 94 -1.37 2.56 1.92
CA MET A 94 -0.51 3.67 1.51
C MET A 94 -0.99 4.97 2.16
N LEU A 95 -0.10 5.61 2.92
CA LEU A 95 -0.33 6.85 3.69
C LEU A 95 0.86 7.82 3.54
N PRO A 96 0.68 9.13 3.73
CA PRO A 96 -0.59 9.87 3.73
C PRO A 96 -0.98 10.37 2.32
N ARG A 97 -0.20 10.00 1.31
CA ARG A 97 -0.37 10.38 -0.09
C ARG A 97 0.30 9.31 -0.99
N PRO A 98 0.09 9.35 -2.32
CA PRO A 98 0.80 8.46 -3.22
C PRO A 98 2.31 8.53 -3.05
N LEU A 99 2.99 7.46 -3.43
CA LEU A 99 4.44 7.46 -3.61
C LEU A 99 4.79 8.41 -4.78
N GLN A 100 5.02 9.68 -4.45
CA GLN A 100 5.23 10.76 -5.42
C GLN A 100 6.49 11.55 -5.11
N GLU A 101 7.11 12.05 -6.18
CA GLU A 101 8.20 13.01 -6.14
C GLU A 101 7.71 14.31 -6.80
N SER A 102 7.78 15.42 -6.08
CA SER A 102 7.11 16.67 -6.48
C SER A 102 5.62 16.42 -6.78
N ASN A 103 5.15 16.77 -7.98
CA ASN A 103 3.77 16.59 -8.42
C ASN A 103 3.55 15.31 -9.26
N VAL A 104 4.53 14.41 -9.31
CA VAL A 104 4.49 13.21 -10.17
C VAL A 104 4.39 11.96 -9.31
N VAL A 105 3.31 11.20 -9.48
CA VAL A 105 3.18 9.87 -8.88
C VAL A 105 4.18 8.93 -9.53
N GLY A 106 5.07 8.37 -8.73
CA GLY A 106 6.17 7.52 -9.17
C GLY A 106 5.81 6.03 -9.19
N LYS A 107 6.63 5.25 -9.88
CA LYS A 107 6.52 3.79 -9.92
C LYS A 107 6.86 3.15 -8.57
N GLY A 108 6.46 1.89 -8.39
CA GLY A 108 6.82 1.08 -7.22
C GLY A 108 5.88 1.22 -6.03
N GLY A 109 4.82 2.02 -6.16
CA GLY A 109 3.75 2.12 -5.15
C GLY A 109 2.64 1.06 -5.30
N THR A 110 2.56 0.39 -6.44
CA THR A 110 1.42 -0.48 -6.80
C THR A 110 1.84 -1.95 -6.89
N ALA A 111 0.84 -2.82 -7.09
CA ALA A 111 1.00 -4.25 -7.31
C ALA A 111 1.53 -4.62 -8.70
N GLY A 112 1.61 -3.65 -9.62
CA GLY A 112 2.09 -3.88 -10.98
C GLY A 112 1.36 -5.06 -11.64
N PHE A 113 2.14 -6.03 -12.14
CA PHE A 113 1.59 -7.19 -12.85
C PHE A 113 0.86 -8.20 -11.95
N LEU A 114 0.90 -8.09 -10.61
CA LEU A 114 0.06 -8.93 -9.74
C LEU A 114 -1.43 -8.55 -9.85
N GLY A 115 -1.71 -7.34 -10.32
CA GLY A 115 -3.07 -6.84 -10.49
C GLY A 115 -3.62 -6.16 -9.22
N LYS A 116 -4.77 -5.51 -9.41
CA LYS A 116 -5.36 -4.59 -8.42
C LYS A 116 -5.76 -5.27 -7.10
N SER A 117 -5.94 -6.59 -7.07
CA SER A 117 -6.19 -7.37 -5.86
C SER A 117 -5.10 -7.31 -4.81
N TYR A 118 -3.90 -6.90 -5.21
CA TYR A 118 -2.76 -6.76 -4.33
C TYR A 118 -2.31 -5.29 -4.20
N ASP A 119 -3.07 -4.35 -4.76
CA ASP A 119 -2.78 -2.92 -4.58
C ASP A 119 -3.02 -2.52 -3.12
N PRO A 120 -2.25 -1.54 -2.60
CA PRO A 120 -2.53 -0.98 -1.29
C PRO A 120 -3.91 -0.32 -1.26
N TYR A 121 -4.55 -0.39 -0.08
CA TYR A 121 -5.62 0.54 0.23
C TYR A 121 -5.03 1.94 0.37
N THR A 122 -5.54 2.90 -0.39
CA THR A 122 -5.06 4.29 -0.36
C THR A 122 -5.85 5.07 0.67
N LEU A 123 -5.20 5.59 1.70
CA LEU A 123 -5.84 6.43 2.69
C LEU A 123 -5.14 7.79 2.73
N TYR A 124 -5.72 8.77 2.05
CA TYR A 124 -5.11 10.08 1.89
C TYR A 124 -5.99 11.13 2.57
N PRO A 125 -5.67 11.53 3.81
CA PRO A 125 -6.41 12.58 4.48
C PRO A 125 -6.31 13.91 3.71
N ASP A 126 -7.30 14.77 3.87
CA ASP A 126 -7.30 16.10 3.25
C ASP A 126 -6.19 16.98 3.86
N GLY A 127 -5.51 17.77 3.02
CA GLY A 127 -4.43 18.68 3.41
C GLY A 127 -3.11 18.42 2.67
N ASP A 128 -2.26 19.43 2.56
CA ASP A 128 -0.93 19.28 1.97
C ASP A 128 0.10 18.73 2.98
N ASP A 129 1.36 18.61 2.55
CA ASP A 129 2.45 18.09 3.40
C ASP A 129 2.87 19.08 4.51
N MET A 130 2.39 20.33 4.49
CA MET A 130 2.68 21.33 5.52
C MET A 130 1.67 21.29 6.68
N ASP A 131 0.55 20.59 6.50
CA ASP A 131 -0.44 20.39 7.54
C ASP A 131 -0.03 19.24 8.48
N MET A 132 0.62 19.60 9.60
CA MET A 132 1.04 18.65 10.62
C MET A 132 -0.12 17.95 11.34
N SER A 133 -1.35 18.49 11.26
CA SER A 133 -2.57 17.90 11.83
C SER A 133 -3.31 16.98 10.85
N LYS A 134 -2.80 16.81 9.62
CA LYS A 134 -3.42 16.01 8.56
C LYS A 134 -3.81 14.60 9.01
N MET A 135 -2.96 13.96 9.80
CA MET A 135 -3.20 12.60 10.31
C MET A 135 -4.28 12.53 11.40
N GLU A 136 -4.66 13.66 12.01
CA GLU A 136 -5.77 13.73 12.97
C GLU A 136 -7.13 13.69 12.28
N ARG A 137 -7.17 13.94 10.97
CA ARG A 137 -8.40 14.03 10.15
C ARG A 137 -8.59 12.83 9.23
N ILE A 138 -8.02 11.68 9.59
CA ILE A 138 -8.27 10.42 8.87
C ILE A 138 -9.77 10.15 8.92
N LYS A 139 -10.38 10.10 7.72
CA LYS A 139 -11.77 9.68 7.55
C LYS A 139 -11.77 8.23 7.08
N ILE A 140 -12.54 7.41 7.77
CA ILE A 140 -12.78 6.00 7.44
C ILE A 140 -14.22 5.79 6.93
N ASP A 141 -14.85 6.87 6.45
CA ASP A 141 -16.24 6.89 6.01
C ASP A 141 -16.49 5.88 4.87
N ASP A 142 -15.48 5.62 4.04
CA ASP A 142 -15.51 4.59 2.99
C ASP A 142 -15.63 3.15 3.53
N LEU A 143 -15.24 2.94 4.80
CA LEU A 143 -15.35 1.67 5.51
C LEU A 143 -16.65 1.57 6.34
N GLN A 144 -17.43 2.66 6.42
CA GLN A 144 -18.67 2.67 7.17
C GLN A 144 -19.86 2.20 6.32
N LEU A 145 -20.72 1.39 6.92
CA LEU A 145 -22.06 1.16 6.40
C LEU A 145 -22.83 2.48 6.40
N ARG A 146 -23.49 2.82 5.29
CA ARG A 146 -24.42 3.94 5.27
C ARG A 146 -25.52 3.74 6.33
N PRO A 147 -25.97 4.78 7.04
CA PRO A 147 -26.94 4.66 8.13
C PRO A 147 -28.24 3.94 7.75
N ASP A 148 -28.64 4.01 6.47
CA ASP A 148 -29.84 3.40 5.91
C ASP A 148 -29.63 1.98 5.32
N VAL A 149 -28.40 1.46 5.40
CA VAL A 149 -27.99 0.15 4.88
C VAL A 149 -27.42 -0.71 6.00
N PHE A 150 -28.29 -1.48 6.65
CA PHE A 150 -27.89 -2.48 7.63
C PHE A 150 -27.14 -3.66 6.97
N ALA A 151 -26.25 -4.33 7.71
CA ALA A 151 -25.48 -5.48 7.23
C ALA A 151 -26.37 -6.56 6.57
N VAL A 152 -27.52 -6.88 7.19
CA VAL A 152 -28.51 -7.83 6.66
C VAL A 152 -29.04 -7.43 5.27
N ARG A 153 -29.21 -6.12 5.01
CA ARG A 153 -29.63 -5.61 3.70
C ARG A 153 -28.52 -5.78 2.67
N LEU A 154 -27.27 -5.62 3.09
CA LEU A 154 -26.08 -5.81 2.26
C LEU A 154 -25.90 -7.28 1.88
N GLU A 155 -26.03 -8.20 2.85
CA GLU A 155 -26.03 -9.66 2.62
C GLU A 155 -27.14 -10.09 1.65
N ARG A 156 -28.36 -9.54 1.80
CA ARG A 156 -29.47 -9.84 0.89
C ARG A 156 -29.17 -9.39 -0.55
N ARG A 157 -28.48 -8.26 -0.72
CA ARG A 157 -28.04 -7.77 -2.04
C ARG A 157 -26.94 -8.66 -2.62
N ALA A 158 -26.00 -9.12 -1.80
CA ALA A 158 -24.97 -10.07 -2.23
C ALA A 158 -25.62 -11.37 -2.75
N LYS A 159 -26.57 -11.95 -2.00
CA LYS A 159 -27.33 -13.13 -2.43
C LYS A 159 -28.09 -12.90 -3.74
N LEU A 160 -28.71 -11.73 -3.91
CA LEU A 160 -29.41 -11.40 -5.16
C LEU A 160 -28.44 -11.27 -6.34
N ARG A 161 -27.28 -10.63 -6.14
CA ARG A 161 -26.21 -10.54 -7.14
C ARG A 161 -25.75 -11.94 -7.56
N ASP A 162 -25.51 -12.84 -6.60
CA ASP A 162 -25.06 -14.20 -6.89
C ASP A 162 -26.09 -14.97 -7.73
N LEU A 163 -27.39 -14.79 -7.44
CA LEU A 163 -28.47 -15.36 -8.24
C LEU A 163 -28.51 -14.80 -9.68
N VAL A 164 -28.27 -13.50 -9.87
CA VAL A 164 -28.20 -12.89 -11.20
C VAL A 164 -26.95 -13.36 -11.95
N ASN A 165 -25.79 -13.38 -11.30
CA ASN A 165 -24.53 -13.85 -11.88
C ASN A 165 -24.64 -15.32 -12.33
N ALA A 166 -25.31 -16.17 -11.55
CA ALA A 166 -25.55 -17.57 -11.92
C ALA A 166 -26.32 -17.73 -13.25
N GLN A 167 -27.08 -16.72 -13.67
CA GLN A 167 -27.83 -16.71 -14.93
C GLN A 167 -27.06 -16.08 -16.11
N MET A 168 -25.83 -15.60 -15.89
CA MET A 168 -25.02 -14.88 -16.90
C MET A 168 -23.65 -15.54 -17.15
N PRO A 169 -23.58 -16.83 -17.51
CA PRO A 169 -22.31 -17.56 -17.63
C PRO A 169 -21.38 -16.99 -18.71
N GLU A 170 -21.92 -16.49 -19.83
CA GLU A 170 -21.11 -15.91 -20.90
C GLU A 170 -20.43 -14.60 -20.49
N ILE A 171 -21.16 -13.72 -19.80
CA ILE A 171 -20.63 -12.46 -19.26
C ILE A 171 -19.57 -12.76 -18.20
N ASN A 172 -19.85 -13.68 -17.27
CA ASN A 172 -18.89 -14.08 -16.24
C ASN A 172 -17.61 -14.66 -16.84
N SER A 173 -17.73 -15.45 -17.91
CA SER A 173 -16.55 -15.96 -18.63
C SER A 173 -15.75 -14.83 -19.28
N ALA A 174 -16.42 -13.84 -19.86
CA ALA A 174 -15.77 -12.69 -20.49
C ALA A 174 -15.05 -11.78 -19.49
N VAL A 175 -15.54 -11.71 -18.24
CA VAL A 175 -14.96 -10.85 -17.19
C VAL A 175 -14.12 -11.59 -16.14
N LYS A 176 -13.89 -12.90 -16.33
CA LYS A 176 -13.22 -13.77 -15.35
C LYS A 176 -11.86 -13.23 -14.91
N ASP A 177 -11.09 -12.68 -15.84
CA ASP A 177 -9.74 -12.15 -15.58
C ASP A 177 -9.74 -10.86 -14.75
N PHE A 178 -10.89 -10.19 -14.59
CA PHE A 178 -11.02 -9.00 -13.75
C PHE A 178 -11.26 -9.32 -12.27
N GLN A 179 -11.41 -10.59 -11.86
CA GLN A 179 -11.55 -11.01 -10.45
C GLN A 179 -12.65 -10.27 -9.65
N LEU A 180 -13.74 -9.87 -10.32
CA LEU A 180 -14.78 -9.01 -9.73
C LEU A 180 -15.41 -9.59 -8.47
N ASP A 181 -15.70 -10.90 -8.46
CA ASP A 181 -16.32 -11.55 -7.30
C ASP A 181 -15.44 -11.50 -6.05
N SER A 182 -14.12 -11.65 -6.22
CA SER A 182 -13.15 -11.56 -5.12
C SER A 182 -13.15 -10.17 -4.51
N TYR A 183 -13.15 -9.12 -5.34
CA TYR A 183 -13.18 -7.74 -4.85
C TYR A 183 -14.44 -7.43 -4.06
N TYR A 184 -15.60 -7.88 -4.56
CA TYR A 184 -16.84 -7.63 -3.85
C TYR A 184 -16.92 -8.39 -2.54
N ASN A 185 -16.44 -9.63 -2.46
CA ASN A 185 -16.45 -10.39 -1.22
C ASN A 185 -15.53 -9.75 -0.18
N GLN A 186 -14.30 -9.36 -0.57
CA GLN A 186 -13.38 -8.63 0.30
C GLN A 186 -13.97 -7.31 0.82
N ALA A 187 -14.60 -6.52 -0.06
CA ALA A 187 -15.24 -5.26 0.33
C ALA A 187 -16.43 -5.50 1.28
N LEU A 188 -17.23 -6.54 1.03
CA LEU A 188 -18.36 -6.91 1.88
C LEU A 188 -17.88 -7.31 3.27
N ASP A 189 -16.88 -8.18 3.36
CA ASP A 189 -16.34 -8.67 4.63
C ASP A 189 -15.71 -7.53 5.45
N LEU A 190 -15.00 -6.61 4.79
CA LEU A 190 -14.41 -5.43 5.42
C LEU A 190 -15.48 -4.51 6.05
N ILE A 191 -16.55 -4.23 5.30
CA ILE A 191 -17.64 -3.34 5.73
C ILE A 191 -18.53 -4.00 6.79
N VAL A 192 -18.84 -5.29 6.64
CA VAL A 192 -19.74 -6.02 7.55
C VAL A 192 -19.05 -6.34 8.88
N SER A 193 -17.76 -6.70 8.86
CA SER A 193 -17.04 -7.06 10.08
C SER A 193 -16.78 -5.87 11.00
N GLY A 194 -16.65 -4.65 10.44
CA GLY A 194 -16.32 -3.44 11.18
C GLY A 194 -14.89 -3.38 11.73
N ARG A 195 -14.07 -4.43 11.57
CA ARG A 195 -12.73 -4.52 12.18
C ARG A 195 -11.75 -3.47 11.70
N ALA A 196 -11.80 -3.10 10.42
CA ALA A 196 -10.92 -2.06 9.88
C ALA A 196 -11.33 -0.64 10.33
N ARG A 197 -12.51 -0.48 10.94
CA ARG A 197 -13.02 0.79 11.45
C ARG A 197 -12.67 1.03 12.91
N ASP A 198 -12.73 -0.01 13.73
CA ASP A 198 -12.61 0.04 15.20
C ASP A 198 -11.15 0.00 15.68
#